data_AF-A0A969EJ41-F1
#
_entry.id   AF-A0A969EJ41-F1
#
_cell.length_a   1.000
_cell.length_b   1.000
_cell.length_c   1.000
_cell.angle_alpha   90.00
_cell.angle_beta   90.00
_cell.angle_gamma   90.00
#
_symmetry.space_group_name_H-M   'P 1'
#
loop_
_entity.id
_entity.type
_entity.pdbx_description
1 polymer ?
#
loop_
_entity_poly.entity_id
_entity_poly.type
_entity_poly.pdbx_seq_one_letter_code
_entity_poly.pdbx_strand_id
1 'polypeptide(L)'
;MMVIAIAAVAQPTVTLLTFESYTFDESFNTDYGKAKVKGAFQWGGGFEFGVDDYMAIELIYQRQDADIIYNELGSQYTGTAGINYIMLGGTRYQPLNDMISGFGTLDVGAMWTEPDASLQSESVTKFSVGGRLGLRITASEKVSLRLHAQLFSPVQWGGLYFGTGGAGVSTGSSIFQFNLGGSVNFRLK
;
A
#
# COMPACT_ATOMS: atom_id res chain seq x y z
N MET A 1 33.11 -2.55 -36.69
CA MET A 1 32.46 -3.79 -36.20
C MET A 1 32.07 -3.54 -34.75
N MET A 2 30.78 -3.28 -34.49
CA MET A 2 30.28 -2.93 -33.15
C MET A 2 29.73 -4.21 -32.52
N VAL A 3 30.36 -4.67 -31.44
CA VAL A 3 29.93 -5.85 -30.69
C VAL A 3 28.84 -5.40 -29.72
N ILE A 4 27.61 -5.87 -29.94
CA ILE A 4 26.51 -5.72 -28.99
C ILE A 4 26.74 -6.78 -27.90
N ALA A 5 27.07 -6.34 -26.69
CA ALA A 5 27.07 -7.19 -25.51
C ALA A 5 25.62 -7.52 -25.15
N ILE A 6 25.25 -8.79 -25.32
CA ILE A 6 24.00 -9.33 -24.77
C ILE A 6 24.26 -9.50 -23.27
N ALA A 7 23.73 -8.59 -22.45
CA ALA A 7 23.69 -8.78 -21.01
C ALA A 7 22.83 -10.03 -20.74
N ALA A 8 23.40 -11.01 -20.04
CA ALA A 8 22.66 -12.17 -19.58
C ALA A 8 21.54 -11.70 -18.65
N VAL A 9 20.30 -11.75 -19.12
CA VAL A 9 19.13 -11.42 -18.31
C VAL A 9 19.02 -12.51 -17.25
N ALA A 10 19.13 -12.14 -15.98
CA ALA A 10 18.88 -13.04 -14.85
C ALA A 10 17.48 -13.67 -15.03
N GLN A 11 17.33 -14.96 -14.71
CA GLN A 11 16.03 -15.60 -14.86
C GLN A 11 15.00 -14.89 -13.97
N PRO A 12 13.84 -14.46 -14.53
CA PRO A 12 12.85 -13.74 -13.76
C PRO A 12 12.32 -14.65 -12.66
N THR A 13 12.54 -14.25 -11.41
CA THR A 13 12.00 -14.97 -10.25
C THR A 13 10.54 -14.57 -10.03
N VAL A 14 9.71 -15.52 -9.62
CA VAL A 14 8.33 -15.23 -9.23
C VAL A 14 8.15 -15.61 -7.78
N THR A 15 7.70 -14.67 -6.95
CA THR A 15 7.53 -14.87 -5.52
C THR A 15 6.10 -14.52 -5.12
N LEU A 16 5.43 -15.43 -4.42
CA LEU A 16 4.16 -15.16 -3.74
C LEU A 16 4.46 -14.44 -2.42
N LEU A 17 3.75 -13.35 -2.16
CA LEU A 17 3.80 -12.59 -0.91
C LEU A 17 2.48 -12.82 -0.15
N THR A 18 2.54 -13.16 1.14
CA THR A 18 1.37 -13.15 2.05
C THR A 18 1.62 -12.10 3.12
N PHE A 19 0.69 -11.15 3.29
CA PHE A 19 0.87 -10.00 4.18
C PHE A 19 0.04 -10.12 5.44
N GLU A 20 0.66 -9.79 6.56
CA GLU A 20 0.02 -9.72 7.87
C GLU A 20 0.56 -8.50 8.61
N SER A 21 -0.32 -7.54 8.92
CA SER A 21 0.06 -6.24 9.46
C SER A 21 -1.02 -5.63 10.35
N TYR A 22 -0.66 -4.63 11.13
CA TYR A 22 -1.58 -3.84 11.92
C TYR A 22 -1.51 -2.37 11.52
N THR A 23 -2.65 -1.83 11.12
CA THR A 23 -2.85 -0.43 10.77
C THR A 23 -3.17 0.35 12.03
N PHE A 24 -2.54 1.50 12.22
CA PHE A 24 -2.78 2.33 13.39
C PHE A 24 -3.96 3.28 13.20
N ASP A 25 -4.55 3.73 14.32
CA ASP A 25 -5.59 4.77 14.35
C ASP A 25 -5.14 6.00 13.56
N GLU A 26 -6.03 6.53 12.73
CA GLU A 26 -5.81 7.78 12.01
C GLU A 26 -7.03 8.70 12.16
N SER A 27 -6.79 9.99 12.37
CA SER A 27 -7.85 11.00 12.49
C SER A 27 -7.62 12.13 11.53
N PHE A 28 -8.65 12.50 10.77
CA PHE A 28 -8.56 13.56 9.77
C PHE A 28 -9.79 14.47 9.83
N ASN A 29 -9.57 15.74 9.48
CA ASN A 29 -10.64 16.72 9.41
C ASN A 29 -11.26 16.69 8.02
N THR A 30 -12.59 16.70 7.97
CA THR A 30 -13.38 16.96 6.76
C THR A 30 -13.93 18.38 6.81
N ASP A 31 -14.48 18.87 5.70
CA ASP A 31 -15.09 20.21 5.63
C ASP A 31 -16.27 20.38 6.61
N TYR A 32 -16.90 19.28 7.02
CA TYR A 32 -18.13 19.25 7.83
C TYR A 32 -17.93 18.61 9.22
N GLY A 33 -16.73 18.12 9.54
CA GLY A 33 -16.56 17.26 10.70
C GLY A 33 -15.18 16.69 10.95
N LYS A 34 -15.11 15.75 11.90
CA LYS A 34 -13.92 14.96 12.20
C LYS A 34 -14.21 13.49 11.98
N ALA A 35 -13.40 12.86 11.15
CA ALA A 35 -13.44 11.43 10.91
C ALA A 35 -12.25 10.76 11.63
N LYS A 36 -12.50 9.58 12.19
CA LYS A 36 -11.48 8.73 12.79
C LYS A 36 -11.63 7.31 12.24
N VAL A 37 -10.56 6.80 11.66
CA VAL A 37 -10.41 5.39 11.29
C VAL A 37 -9.67 4.72 12.44
N LYS A 38 -10.25 3.68 13.03
CA LYS A 38 -9.60 2.88 14.07
C LYS A 38 -8.57 1.93 13.48
N GLY A 39 -7.57 1.62 14.28
CA GLY A 39 -6.56 0.64 13.94
C GLY A 39 -7.18 -0.75 13.83
N ALA A 40 -6.73 -1.48 12.81
CA ALA A 40 -7.30 -2.76 12.42
C ALA A 40 -6.22 -3.69 11.90
N PHE A 41 -6.49 -4.99 11.98
CA PHE A 41 -5.66 -6.00 11.33
C PHE A 41 -5.83 -5.89 9.82
N GLN A 42 -4.70 -5.88 9.10
CA GLN A 42 -4.64 -5.81 7.65
C GLN A 42 -3.94 -7.06 7.12
N TRP A 43 -4.57 -7.69 6.14
CA TRP A 43 -4.10 -8.91 5.50
C TRP A 43 -4.13 -8.77 3.99
N GLY A 44 -3.37 -9.61 3.30
CA GLY A 44 -3.35 -9.55 1.85
C GLY A 44 -2.42 -10.54 1.19
N GLY A 45 -2.31 -10.41 -0.11
CA GLY A 45 -1.41 -11.23 -0.90
C GLY A 45 -0.99 -10.52 -2.17
N GLY A 46 0.05 -11.02 -2.81
CA GLY A 46 0.52 -10.46 -4.06
C GLY A 46 1.61 -11.28 -4.71
N PHE A 47 2.08 -10.78 -5.84
CA PHE A 47 3.18 -11.38 -6.57
C PHE A 47 4.30 -10.36 -6.74
N GLU A 48 5.51 -10.87 -6.64
CA GLU A 48 6.73 -10.16 -6.96
C GLU A 48 7.43 -10.83 -8.13
N PHE A 49 7.87 -10.01 -9.06
CA PHE A 49 8.60 -10.40 -10.26
C PHE A 49 9.99 -9.80 -10.20
N GLY A 50 11.01 -10.65 -10.06
CA GLY A 50 12.41 -10.24 -10.04
C GLY A 50 12.84 -9.75 -11.43
N VAL A 51 13.38 -8.54 -11.48
CA VAL A 51 13.95 -7.92 -12.69
C VAL A 51 15.45 -8.18 -12.74
N ASP A 52 16.13 -8.02 -11.61
CA ASP A 52 17.52 -8.40 -11.38
C ASP A 52 17.72 -8.84 -9.91
N ASP A 53 18.97 -9.10 -9.50
CA ASP A 53 19.31 -9.57 -8.15
C ASP A 53 18.88 -8.60 -7.02
N TYR A 54 18.62 -7.34 -7.37
CA TYR A 54 18.36 -6.24 -6.45
C TYR A 54 17.04 -5.52 -6.70
N MET A 55 16.37 -5.75 -7.82
CA MET A 55 15.17 -5.03 -8.23
C MET A 55 14.03 -5.98 -8.56
N ALA A 56 12.83 -5.61 -8.13
CA ALA A 56 11.62 -6.35 -8.44
C ALA A 56 10.44 -5.41 -8.69
N ILE A 57 9.41 -5.95 -9.35
CA ILE A 57 8.10 -5.31 -9.51
C ILE A 57 7.10 -6.12 -8.69
N GLU A 58 6.24 -5.45 -7.93
CA GLU A 58 5.25 -6.07 -7.05
C GLU A 58 3.83 -5.66 -7.47
N LEU A 59 2.93 -6.63 -7.57
CA LEU A 59 1.48 -6.39 -7.64
C LEU A 59 0.84 -7.00 -6.40
N ILE A 60 0.23 -6.17 -5.57
CA ILE A 60 -0.28 -6.56 -4.27
C ILE A 60 -1.75 -6.15 -4.08
N TYR A 61 -2.46 -6.94 -3.29
CA TYR A 61 -3.76 -6.61 -2.75
C TYR A 61 -3.70 -6.72 -1.22
N GLN A 62 -4.23 -5.71 -0.53
CA GLN A 62 -4.33 -5.70 0.93
C GLN A 62 -5.70 -5.17 1.37
N ARG A 63 -6.25 -5.76 2.42
CA ARG A 63 -7.55 -5.41 3.00
C ARG A 63 -7.46 -5.32 4.51
N GLN A 64 -8.20 -4.37 5.06
CA GLN A 64 -8.55 -4.31 6.48
C GLN A 64 -10.05 -4.02 6.63
N ASP A 65 -10.64 -4.45 7.74
CA ASP A 65 -11.97 -4.03 8.16
C ASP A 65 -11.80 -3.17 9.42
N ALA A 66 -12.14 -1.88 9.35
CA ALA A 66 -11.85 -0.90 10.38
C ALA A 66 -13.10 -0.20 10.88
N ASP A 67 -13.16 0.08 12.18
CA ASP A 67 -14.22 0.89 12.76
C ASP A 67 -14.00 2.37 12.43
N ILE A 68 -15.05 3.02 11.94
CA ILE A 68 -15.06 4.42 11.55
C ILE A 68 -15.98 5.19 12.49
N ILE A 69 -15.46 6.30 13.02
CA ILE A 69 -16.24 7.26 13.79
C ILE A 69 -16.26 8.58 13.01
N TYR A 70 -17.44 9.03 12.62
CA TYR A 70 -17.61 10.30 11.92
C TYR A 70 -18.48 11.25 12.75
N ASN A 71 -17.92 12.40 13.10
CA ASN A 71 -18.60 13.45 13.86
C ASN A 71 -18.91 14.63 12.94
N GLU A 72 -20.19 14.89 12.69
CA GLU A 72 -20.69 15.96 11.83
C GLU A 72 -21.67 16.84 12.61
N LEU A 73 -21.31 18.10 12.85
CA LEU A 73 -22.21 19.18 13.33
C LEU A 73 -23.33 18.76 14.33
N GLY A 74 -22.98 17.96 15.36
CA GLY A 74 -23.90 17.52 16.42
C GLY A 74 -24.43 16.09 16.29
N SER A 75 -24.16 15.41 15.17
CA SER A 75 -24.45 14.00 14.93
C SER A 75 -23.16 13.16 14.93
N GLN A 76 -23.23 11.96 15.48
CA GLN A 76 -22.14 10.97 15.43
C GLN A 76 -22.62 9.72 14.70
N TYR A 77 -21.90 9.35 13.64
CA TYR A 77 -22.07 8.10 12.92
C TYR A 77 -20.94 7.16 13.30
N THR A 78 -21.25 5.90 13.56
CA THR A 78 -20.28 4.88 13.93
C THR A 78 -20.66 3.58 13.26
N GLY A 79 -19.68 2.95 12.62
CA GLY A 79 -19.85 1.70 11.89
C GLY A 79 -18.51 1.16 11.43
N THR A 80 -18.53 0.11 10.61
CA THR A 80 -17.34 -0.54 10.07
C THR A 80 -17.24 -0.30 8.57
N ALA A 81 -16.02 -0.14 8.06
CA ALA A 81 -15.74 -0.06 6.64
C ALA A 81 -14.61 -1.01 6.25
N GLY A 82 -14.85 -1.81 5.22
CA GLY A 82 -13.79 -2.53 4.53
C GLY A 82 -12.94 -1.55 3.73
N ILE A 83 -11.63 -1.53 3.95
CA ILE A 83 -10.69 -0.70 3.22
C ILE A 83 -9.76 -1.62 2.45
N ASN A 84 -9.76 -1.44 1.12
CA ASN A 84 -9.05 -2.30 0.20
C ASN A 84 -8.04 -1.50 -0.60
N TYR A 85 -6.89 -2.11 -0.90
CA TYR A 85 -5.84 -1.57 -1.73
C TYR A 85 -5.46 -2.57 -2.80
N ILE A 86 -5.29 -2.10 -4.03
CA ILE A 86 -4.56 -2.80 -5.08
C ILE A 86 -3.43 -1.89 -5.54
N MET A 87 -2.19 -2.36 -5.44
CA MET A 87 -1.02 -1.52 -5.66
C MET A 87 -0.01 -2.23 -6.56
N LEU A 88 0.56 -1.46 -7.48
CA LEU A 88 1.70 -1.84 -8.31
C LEU A 88 2.91 -1.02 -7.85
N GLY A 89 4.02 -1.68 -7.57
CA GLY A 89 5.20 -1.03 -7.02
C GLY A 89 6.52 -1.56 -7.56
N GLY A 90 7.56 -0.75 -7.39
CA GLY A 90 8.94 -1.13 -7.64
C GLY A 90 9.70 -1.27 -6.33
N THR A 91 10.39 -2.39 -6.16
CA THR A 91 11.16 -2.72 -4.95
C THR A 91 12.64 -2.78 -5.25
N ARG A 92 13.45 -2.21 -4.34
CA ARG A 92 14.91 -2.27 -4.36
C ARG A 92 15.41 -2.95 -3.08
N TYR A 93 16.29 -3.95 -3.23
CA TYR A 93 16.96 -4.67 -2.13
C TYR A 93 18.40 -4.23 -1.97
N GLN A 94 18.82 -3.93 -0.74
CA GLN A 94 20.20 -3.71 -0.38
C GLN A 94 20.68 -4.88 0.49
N PRO A 95 21.52 -5.80 -0.03
CA PRO A 95 22.10 -6.84 0.80
C PRO A 95 22.92 -6.22 1.94
N LEU A 96 22.72 -6.73 3.15
CA LEU A 96 23.52 -6.41 4.33
C LEU A 96 24.47 -7.58 4.66
N ASN A 97 24.03 -8.81 4.41
CA ASN A 97 24.80 -10.05 4.41
C ASN A 97 24.07 -11.13 3.58
N ASP A 98 24.56 -12.36 3.61
CA ASP A 98 24.00 -13.49 2.82
C ASP A 98 22.55 -13.84 3.18
N MET A 99 22.10 -13.54 4.40
CA MET A 99 20.77 -13.88 4.92
C MET A 99 19.83 -12.67 4.95
N ILE A 100 20.34 -11.45 5.12
CA ILE A 100 19.55 -10.25 5.41
C ILE A 100 19.78 -9.20 4.31
N SER A 101 18.67 -8.69 3.78
CA SER A 101 18.67 -7.53 2.88
C SER A 101 17.73 -6.45 3.42
N GLY A 102 18.17 -5.19 3.43
CA GLY A 102 17.22 -4.08 3.52
C GLY A 102 16.40 -3.98 2.23
N PHE A 103 15.19 -3.45 2.30
CA PHE A 103 14.41 -3.17 1.11
C PHE A 103 13.55 -1.93 1.25
N GLY A 104 13.31 -1.27 0.12
CA GLY A 104 12.35 -0.19 -0.01
C GLY A 104 11.48 -0.39 -1.24
N THR A 105 10.19 -0.06 -1.11
CA THR A 105 9.20 -0.15 -2.18
C THR A 105 8.47 1.18 -2.31
N LEU A 106 8.20 1.59 -3.55
CA LEU A 106 7.27 2.67 -3.86
C LEU A 106 6.14 2.10 -4.70
N ASP A 107 4.92 2.43 -4.31
CA ASP A 107 3.69 1.86 -4.84
C ASP A 107 2.74 2.95 -5.36
N VAL A 108 2.04 2.64 -6.44
CA VAL A 108 0.91 3.41 -6.95
C VAL A 108 -0.25 2.47 -7.27
N GLY A 109 -1.48 2.92 -7.13
CA GLY A 109 -2.62 2.04 -7.33
C GLY A 109 -3.95 2.67 -6.99
N ALA A 110 -4.87 1.84 -6.54
CA ALA A 110 -6.21 2.26 -6.14
C ALA A 110 -6.56 1.75 -4.76
N MET A 111 -7.34 2.56 -4.05
CA MET A 111 -7.96 2.24 -2.79
C MET A 111 -9.47 2.32 -2.96
N TRP A 112 -10.22 1.41 -2.36
CA TRP A 112 -11.67 1.55 -2.29
C TRP A 112 -12.20 1.15 -0.92
N THR A 113 -13.34 1.76 -0.58
CA THR A 113 -14.03 1.55 0.69
C THR A 113 -15.34 0.79 0.49
N GLU A 114 -15.67 -0.06 1.44
CA GLU A 114 -16.93 -0.80 1.53
C GLU A 114 -17.54 -0.49 2.89
N PRO A 115 -18.15 0.70 3.06
CA PRO A 115 -18.80 1.08 4.30
C PRO A 115 -20.05 0.24 4.53
N ASP A 116 -20.34 -0.07 5.80
CA ASP A 116 -21.62 -0.64 6.16
C ASP A 116 -22.77 0.38 6.08
N ALA A 117 -24.01 -0.11 6.19
CA ALA A 117 -25.20 0.73 6.12
C ALA A 117 -25.32 1.74 7.29
N SER A 118 -24.64 1.50 8.41
CA SER A 118 -24.70 2.36 9.60
C SER A 118 -23.91 3.66 9.43
N LEU A 119 -22.92 3.65 8.53
CA LEU A 119 -22.15 4.84 8.16
C LEU A 119 -22.89 5.77 7.19
N GLN A 120 -24.04 5.35 6.63
CA GLN A 120 -24.82 6.12 5.63
C GLN A 120 -23.95 6.69 4.50
N SER A 121 -22.92 5.94 4.09
CA SER A 121 -21.94 6.35 3.09
C SER A 121 -21.93 5.37 1.93
N GLU A 122 -21.61 5.87 0.74
CA GLU A 122 -21.38 5.03 -0.43
C GLU A 122 -19.91 4.57 -0.50
N SER A 123 -19.67 3.53 -1.29
CA SER A 123 -18.32 3.07 -1.63
C SER A 123 -17.58 4.15 -2.42
N VAL A 124 -16.36 4.48 -1.99
CA VAL A 124 -15.50 5.47 -2.66
C VAL A 124 -14.22 4.80 -3.11
N THR A 125 -13.86 4.99 -4.37
CA THR A 125 -12.58 4.59 -4.97
C THR A 125 -11.70 5.80 -5.19
N LYS A 126 -10.44 5.73 -4.76
CA LYS A 126 -9.43 6.78 -4.93
C LYS A 126 -8.14 6.21 -5.49
N PHE A 127 -7.43 7.02 -6.25
CA PHE A 127 -6.03 6.75 -6.54
C PHE A 127 -5.24 6.71 -5.22
N SER A 128 -4.24 5.85 -5.13
CA SER A 128 -3.44 5.66 -3.93
C SER A 128 -1.97 5.63 -4.27
N VAL A 129 -1.17 6.18 -3.37
CA VAL A 129 0.29 6.06 -3.39
C VAL A 129 0.73 5.47 -2.07
N GLY A 130 1.89 4.85 -2.08
CA GLY A 130 2.40 4.23 -0.88
C GLY A 130 3.84 3.81 -0.97
N GLY A 131 4.30 3.22 0.11
CA GLY A 131 5.58 2.55 0.13
C GLY A 131 5.77 1.68 1.34
N ARG A 132 6.79 0.85 1.25
CA ARG A 132 7.26 -0.05 2.31
C ARG A 132 8.74 0.17 2.53
N LEU A 133 9.18 0.12 3.78
CA LEU A 133 10.60 0.11 4.14
C LEU A 133 10.81 -0.95 5.21
N GLY A 134 11.82 -1.81 5.02
CA GLY A 134 11.99 -2.91 5.94
C GLY A 134 13.22 -3.78 5.68
N LEU A 135 13.19 -4.94 6.31
CA LEU A 135 14.21 -5.99 6.19
C LEU A 135 13.57 -7.26 5.60
N ARG A 136 14.31 -7.92 4.72
CA ARG A 136 14.06 -9.27 4.23
C ARG A 136 15.06 -10.22 4.86
N ILE A 137 14.57 -11.29 5.46
CA ILE A 137 15.34 -12.40 6.04
C ILE A 137 15.10 -13.63 5.16
N THR A 138 16.12 -14.06 4.46
CA THR A 138 16.10 -15.26 3.61
C THR A 138 16.33 -16.49 4.48
N ALA A 139 15.26 -17.24 4.77
CA ALA A 139 15.36 -18.44 5.58
C ALA A 139 15.86 -19.65 4.77
N SER A 140 15.52 -19.70 3.49
CA SER A 140 15.99 -20.70 2.52
C SER A 140 15.90 -20.14 1.10
N GLU A 141 16.36 -20.89 0.09
CA GLU A 141 16.21 -20.52 -1.32
C GLU A 141 14.76 -20.29 -1.76
N LYS A 142 13.79 -20.89 -1.05
CA LYS A 142 12.37 -20.82 -1.39
C LYS A 142 11.53 -19.96 -0.45
N VAL A 143 12.03 -19.66 0.74
CA VAL A 143 11.25 -19.01 1.80
C VAL A 143 12.02 -17.82 2.35
N SER A 144 11.36 -16.67 2.39
CA SER A 144 11.87 -15.49 3.09
C SER A 144 10.77 -14.82 3.90
N LEU A 145 11.17 -14.10 4.94
CA LEU A 145 10.29 -13.27 5.75
C LEU A 145 10.63 -11.80 5.48
N ARG A 146 9.64 -10.93 5.35
CA ARG A 146 9.83 -9.47 5.43
C ARG A 146 9.24 -8.95 6.72
N LEU A 147 9.92 -8.00 7.32
CA LEU A 147 9.40 -7.13 8.37
C LEU A 147 9.47 -5.70 7.85
N HIS A 148 8.38 -4.96 7.88
CA HIS A 148 8.32 -3.64 7.28
C HIS A 148 7.38 -2.68 7.99
N ALA A 149 7.75 -1.41 7.89
CA ALA A 149 6.81 -0.31 8.01
C ALA A 149 6.21 -0.03 6.64
N GLN A 150 4.91 0.20 6.61
CA GLN A 150 4.15 0.52 5.40
C GLN A 150 3.38 1.81 5.62
N LEU A 151 3.28 2.61 4.57
CA LEU A 151 2.44 3.79 4.55
C LEU A 151 1.65 3.81 3.24
N PHE A 152 0.33 3.76 3.35
CA PHE A 152 -0.58 3.96 2.22
C PHE A 152 -1.35 5.25 2.39
N SER A 153 -1.47 6.00 1.29
CA SER A 153 -2.17 7.27 1.26
C SER A 153 -3.10 7.28 0.04
N PRO A 154 -4.42 7.13 0.23
CA PRO A 154 -5.36 7.48 -0.82
C PRO A 154 -5.18 8.96 -1.12
N VAL A 155 -4.82 9.22 -2.35
CA VAL A 155 -4.48 10.54 -2.85
C VAL A 155 -5.76 11.35 -2.96
N GLN A 156 -5.81 12.42 -2.18
CA GLN A 156 -6.85 13.45 -2.25
C GLN A 156 -6.27 14.70 -2.94
N TRP A 157 -5.70 14.56 -4.13
CA TRP A 157 -5.46 15.70 -5.02
C TRP A 157 -6.84 16.23 -5.45
N GLY A 158 -7.18 17.53 -5.37
CA GLY A 158 -6.32 18.68 -5.10
C GLY A 158 -5.28 18.95 -6.20
N GLY A 159 -5.44 18.40 -7.41
CA GLY A 159 -4.49 18.49 -8.52
C GLY A 159 -4.89 19.57 -9.51
N LEU A 160 -3.91 20.33 -10.01
CA LEU A 160 -4.10 21.36 -11.03
C LEU A 160 -4.79 20.79 -12.27
N TYR A 161 -6.06 21.13 -12.45
CA TYR A 161 -6.73 21.00 -13.74
C TYR A 161 -6.43 22.25 -14.58
N PHE A 162 -5.67 22.09 -15.66
CA PHE A 162 -5.70 23.05 -16.76
C PHE A 162 -6.82 22.64 -17.72
N GLY A 163 -8.04 23.05 -17.37
CA GLY A 163 -9.17 23.09 -18.31
C GLY A 163 -9.29 24.47 -18.94
N THR A 164 -9.91 24.56 -20.11
CA THR A 164 -10.16 25.81 -20.87
C THR A 164 -11.13 26.81 -20.19
N GLY A 165 -11.34 26.72 -18.88
CA GLY A 165 -12.32 27.50 -18.13
C GLY A 165 -12.02 27.79 -16.65
N GLY A 166 -10.81 27.52 -16.14
CA GLY A 166 -10.39 27.93 -14.79
C GLY A 166 -9.84 26.81 -13.90
N ALA A 167 -9.01 27.19 -12.92
CA ALA A 167 -8.39 26.30 -11.95
C ALA A 167 -9.19 26.32 -10.64
N GLY A 168 -9.66 25.15 -10.20
CA GLY A 168 -10.34 24.97 -8.91
C GLY A 168 -9.55 24.04 -8.00
N VAL A 169 -9.39 24.42 -6.73
CA VAL A 169 -8.76 23.63 -5.67
C VAL A 169 -9.86 23.14 -4.74
N SER A 170 -9.93 21.83 -4.49
CA SER A 170 -10.70 21.25 -3.39
C SER A 170 -9.70 20.71 -2.37
N THR A 171 -9.79 21.18 -1.13
CA THR A 171 -8.87 20.90 -0.02
C THR A 171 -9.42 19.77 0.84
N GLY A 172 -9.11 18.51 0.50
CA GLY A 172 -9.32 17.36 1.38
C GLY A 172 -8.04 16.99 2.12
N SER A 173 -8.09 16.74 3.43
CA SER A 173 -6.94 16.25 4.19
C SER A 173 -6.52 14.85 3.68
N SER A 174 -5.27 14.69 3.25
CA SER A 174 -4.71 13.38 2.91
C SER A 174 -4.76 12.45 4.13
N ILE A 175 -5.23 11.22 3.94
CA ILE A 175 -5.28 10.18 4.98
C ILE A 175 -3.98 9.40 4.88
N PHE A 176 -3.27 9.22 6.00
CA PHE A 176 -2.05 8.42 6.05
C PHE A 176 -2.29 7.15 6.88
N GLN A 177 -2.41 6.01 6.21
CA GLN A 177 -2.56 4.72 6.86
C GLN A 177 -1.20 4.10 7.13
N PHE A 178 -0.66 4.40 8.31
CA PHE A 178 0.57 3.81 8.79
C PHE A 178 0.33 2.39 9.30
N ASN A 179 1.22 1.47 8.91
CA ASN A 179 1.17 0.05 9.21
C ASN A 179 2.53 -0.46 9.69
N LEU A 180 2.50 -1.41 10.61
CA LEU A 180 3.64 -2.26 10.95
C LEU A 180 3.25 -3.72 10.77
N GLY A 181 4.11 -4.49 10.12
CA GLY A 181 3.84 -5.90 9.88
C GLY A 181 4.95 -6.60 9.12
N GLY A 182 4.56 -7.67 8.45
CA GLY A 182 5.48 -8.46 7.68
C GLY A 182 4.81 -9.20 6.54
N SER A 183 5.62 -10.00 5.86
CA SER A 183 5.11 -10.94 4.87
C SER A 183 5.93 -12.21 4.84
N VAL A 184 5.26 -13.36 4.70
CA VAL A 184 5.91 -14.62 4.37
C VAL A 184 5.92 -14.75 2.84
N ASN A 185 7.10 -15.01 2.29
CA ASN A 185 7.30 -15.00 0.85
C ASN A 185 7.80 -16.36 0.35
N PHE A 186 7.15 -16.87 -0.68
CA PHE A 186 7.44 -18.16 -1.28
C PHE A 186 7.91 -17.97 -2.72
N ARG A 187 9.18 -18.27 -3.00
CA ARG A 187 9.71 -18.28 -4.35
C ARG A 187 9.17 -19.50 -5.10
N LEU A 188 8.45 -19.24 -6.17
CA LEU A 188 7.79 -20.23 -7.02
C LEU A 188 8.68 -20.63 -8.21
N LYS A 189 9.46 -19.67 -8.71
CA LYS A 189 10.39 -19.83 -9.83
C LYS A 189 11.60 -18.96 -9.62
#